data_AF-A0A6M3K7F9-F1
#
_entry.id   AF-A0A6M3K7F9-F1
#
_cell.length_a   1.000
_cell.length_b   1.000
_cell.length_c   1.000
_cell.angle_alpha   90.00
_cell.angle_beta   90.00
_cell.angle_gamma   90.00
#
_symmetry.space_group_name_H-M   'P 1'
#
loop_
_entity.id
_entity.type
_entity.pdbx_description
1 polymer ?
#
loop_
_entity_poly.entity_id
_entity_poly.type
_entity_poly.pdbx_seq_one_letter_code
_entity_poly.pdbx_strand_id
1 'polypeptide(L)'
;MGQYQAGTVDVTNGSPIVTGYDTEWLTYVSVGDAFKVDGISAIYTINSVPSDTQIILSTNYAGATQNGVAYHITVDWTPYLHLAEIWGADKNWWFHLTQNLRTIDEFLRAADIYSGSGTFNGSTGVTINIG
;
A
#
# COMPACT_ATOMS: atom_id res chain seq x y z
N MET A 1 -11.45 7.99 2.21
CA MET A 1 -10.87 7.04 3.19
C MET A 1 -9.86 6.24 2.41
N GLY A 2 -8.59 6.26 2.83
CA GLY A 2 -7.54 5.57 2.08
C GLY A 2 -7.51 4.06 2.31
N GLN A 3 -8.36 3.57 3.22
CA GLN A 3 -8.39 2.18 3.64
C GLN A 3 -9.80 1.61 3.81
N TYR A 4 -9.95 0.32 3.52
CA TYR A 4 -11.09 -0.52 3.90
C TYR A 4 -10.74 -1.36 5.14
N GLN A 5 -11.63 -1.41 6.14
CA GLN A 5 -11.35 -2.05 7.44
C GLN A 5 -12.57 -2.73 8.08
N ALA A 6 -13.70 -2.83 7.37
CA ALA A 6 -14.89 -3.47 7.93
C ALA A 6 -14.68 -4.99 8.07
N GLY A 7 -15.24 -5.57 9.13
CA GLY A 7 -15.16 -7.00 9.40
C GLY A 7 -13.84 -7.49 10.01
N THR A 8 -13.65 -8.80 9.98
CA THR A 8 -12.42 -9.49 10.42
C THR A 8 -11.99 -10.52 9.39
N VAL A 9 -10.77 -11.01 9.51
CA VAL A 9 -10.23 -12.02 8.59
C VAL A 9 -9.62 -13.23 9.29
N ASP A 10 -9.71 -14.36 8.61
CA ASP A 10 -8.91 -15.56 8.88
C ASP A 10 -7.79 -15.65 7.85
N VAL A 11 -6.57 -15.88 8.35
CA VAL A 11 -5.35 -16.03 7.56
C VAL A 11 -4.64 -17.31 7.96
N THR A 12 -4.14 -18.07 6.99
CA THR A 12 -3.44 -19.34 7.22
C THR A 12 -2.01 -19.25 6.71
N ASN A 13 -1.04 -19.62 7.56
CA ASN A 13 0.37 -19.69 7.17
C ASN A 13 0.54 -20.61 5.94
N GLY A 14 1.23 -20.11 4.92
CA GLY A 14 1.47 -20.85 3.68
C GLY A 14 0.31 -20.84 2.69
N SER A 15 -0.80 -20.15 2.98
CA SER A 15 -1.94 -20.00 2.07
C SER A 15 -2.03 -18.57 1.50
N PRO A 16 -2.35 -18.38 0.21
CA PRO A 16 -2.66 -17.06 -0.34
C PRO A 16 -4.12 -16.66 -0.09
N ILE A 17 -4.96 -17.56 0.41
CA ILE A 17 -6.39 -17.31 0.61
C ILE A 17 -6.59 -16.61 1.95
N VAL A 18 -7.32 -15.50 1.92
CA VAL A 18 -7.84 -14.80 3.11
C VAL A 18 -9.36 -14.89 3.09
N THR A 19 -9.94 -15.30 4.21
CA THR A 19 -11.39 -15.40 4.39
C THR A 19 -11.86 -14.24 5.25
N GLY A 20 -12.84 -13.48 4.77
CA GLY A 20 -13.44 -12.35 5.46
C GLY A 20 -14.78 -12.69 6.14
N TYR A 21 -15.09 -11.96 7.19
CA TYR A 21 -16.36 -11.99 7.91
C TYR A 21 -16.88 -10.57 8.08
N ASP A 22 -18.15 -10.34 7.78
CA ASP A 22 -18.77 -9.01 7.77
C ASP A 22 -18.03 -8.00 6.87
N THR A 23 -17.63 -8.49 5.68
CA THR A 23 -16.90 -7.75 4.65
C THR A 23 -17.74 -7.53 3.38
N GLU A 24 -17.43 -6.49 2.61
CA GLU A 24 -18.09 -6.08 1.36
C GLU A 24 -17.04 -5.84 0.25
N TRP A 25 -16.10 -6.79 0.10
CA TRP A 25 -14.91 -6.59 -0.73
C TRP A 25 -15.19 -6.38 -2.23
N LEU A 26 -16.26 -6.92 -2.81
CA LEU A 26 -16.55 -6.69 -4.23
C LEU A 26 -16.86 -5.22 -4.53
N THR A 27 -17.31 -4.47 -3.52
CA THR A 27 -17.70 -3.06 -3.68
C THR A 27 -16.52 -2.12 -3.49
N TYR A 28 -15.62 -2.43 -2.56
CA TYR A 28 -14.63 -1.45 -2.07
C TYR A 28 -13.18 -1.85 -2.28
N VAL A 29 -12.91 -3.06 -2.77
CA VAL A 29 -11.56 -3.60 -2.90
C VAL A 29 -11.32 -4.02 -4.35
N SER A 30 -10.13 -3.72 -4.85
CA SER A 30 -9.69 -4.02 -6.20
C SER A 30 -8.41 -4.86 -6.22
N VAL A 31 -8.17 -5.52 -7.35
CA VAL A 31 -6.88 -6.16 -7.64
C VAL A 31 -5.78 -5.10 -7.62
N GLY A 32 -4.66 -5.40 -6.96
CA GLY A 32 -3.54 -4.47 -6.78
C GLY A 32 -3.54 -3.75 -5.43
N ASP A 33 -4.68 -3.73 -4.72
CA ASP A 33 -4.75 -3.14 -3.38
C ASP A 33 -3.85 -3.88 -2.38
N ALA A 34 -3.44 -3.17 -1.33
CA ALA A 34 -2.50 -3.69 -0.35
C ALA A 34 -3.24 -4.15 0.91
N PHE A 35 -3.26 -5.46 1.14
CA PHE A 35 -3.81 -6.11 2.33
C PHE A 35 -2.76 -6.22 3.45
N LYS A 36 -3.18 -5.95 4.68
CA LYS A 36 -2.34 -6.11 5.87
C LYS A 36 -3.16 -6.48 7.11
N VAL A 37 -2.68 -7.50 7.83
CA VAL A 37 -3.18 -7.84 9.18
C VAL A 37 -2.60 -6.86 10.21
N ASP A 38 -3.42 -6.44 11.16
CA ASP A 38 -2.98 -5.52 12.23
C ASP A 38 -1.96 -6.22 13.15
N GLY A 39 -0.94 -5.48 13.58
CA GLY A 39 0.10 -5.99 14.49
C GLY A 39 1.26 -6.73 13.82
N ILE A 40 1.24 -6.95 12.50
CA ILE A 40 2.39 -7.45 11.73
C ILE A 40 2.96 -6.37 10.81
N SER A 41 4.19 -6.55 10.35
CA SER A 41 4.86 -5.61 9.43
C SER A 41 4.65 -5.94 7.95
N ALA A 42 4.26 -7.18 7.63
CA ALA A 42 4.12 -7.64 6.26
C ALA A 42 2.91 -7.01 5.57
N ILE A 43 3.08 -6.64 4.30
CA ILE A 43 2.05 -6.13 3.40
C ILE A 43 1.97 -7.09 2.22
N TYR A 44 0.76 -7.43 1.80
CA TYR A 44 0.48 -8.34 0.70
C TYR A 44 -0.33 -7.63 -0.38
N THR A 45 -0.10 -7.96 -1.64
CA THR A 45 -0.90 -7.42 -2.74
C THR A 45 -2.07 -8.37 -3.06
N ILE A 46 -3.25 -7.82 -3.29
CA ILE A 46 -4.43 -8.58 -3.69
C ILE A 46 -4.31 -8.96 -5.17
N ASN A 47 -4.32 -10.26 -5.46
CA ASN A 47 -4.28 -10.82 -6.80
C ASN A 47 -5.68 -11.04 -7.39
N SER A 48 -6.68 -11.39 -6.57
CA SER A 48 -8.08 -11.44 -6.98
C SER A 48 -9.04 -11.25 -5.81
N VAL A 49 -10.28 -10.84 -6.13
CA VAL A 49 -11.40 -10.68 -5.19
C VAL A 49 -12.57 -11.56 -5.67
N PRO A 50 -12.58 -12.88 -5.37
CA PRO A 50 -13.64 -13.76 -5.83
C PRO A 50 -15.04 -13.47 -5.25
N SER A 51 -15.12 -12.98 -4.02
CA SER A 51 -16.38 -12.66 -3.35
C SER A 51 -16.19 -11.60 -2.27
N ASP A 52 -17.31 -11.13 -1.68
CA ASP A 52 -17.27 -10.20 -0.55
C ASP A 52 -16.52 -10.75 0.66
N THR A 53 -16.33 -12.07 0.76
CA THR A 53 -15.73 -12.78 1.90
C THR A 53 -14.49 -13.59 1.53
N GLN A 54 -13.94 -13.40 0.32
CA GLN A 54 -12.70 -14.07 -0.08
C GLN A 54 -11.85 -13.14 -0.96
N ILE A 55 -10.56 -13.05 -0.62
CA ILE A 55 -9.52 -12.53 -1.50
C ILE A 55 -8.39 -13.55 -1.64
N ILE A 56 -7.64 -13.43 -2.74
CA ILE A 56 -6.43 -14.22 -3.00
C ILE A 56 -5.26 -13.25 -3.10
N LEU A 57 -4.22 -13.47 -2.30
CA LEU A 57 -2.99 -12.69 -2.28
C LEU A 57 -2.04 -13.14 -3.40
N SER A 58 -1.17 -12.24 -3.85
CA SER A 58 -0.13 -12.54 -4.86
C SER A 58 0.97 -13.47 -4.34
N THR A 59 1.14 -13.55 -3.02
CA THR A 59 2.08 -14.44 -2.34
C THR A 59 1.40 -15.13 -1.16
N ASN A 60 1.94 -16.28 -0.74
CA ASN A 60 1.44 -16.99 0.42
C ASN A 60 1.63 -16.16 1.69
N TYR A 61 0.62 -16.14 2.55
CA TYR A 61 0.71 -15.48 3.85
C TYR A 61 1.81 -16.12 4.70
N ALA A 62 2.76 -15.30 5.14
CA ALA A 62 3.98 -15.74 5.83
C ALA A 62 3.90 -15.59 7.35
N GLY A 63 2.87 -14.91 7.87
CA GLY A 63 2.63 -14.76 9.30
C GLY A 63 2.06 -16.02 9.94
N ALA A 64 1.86 -15.98 11.26
CA ALA A 64 1.20 -17.08 11.98
C ALA A 64 -0.27 -17.21 11.58
N THR A 65 -0.78 -18.44 11.50
CA THR A 65 -2.22 -18.69 11.29
C THR A 65 -3.03 -18.04 12.42
N GLN A 66 -4.03 -17.25 12.04
CA GLN A 66 -4.85 -16.45 12.95
C GLN A 66 -6.26 -16.37 12.41
N ASN A 67 -7.25 -16.37 13.32
CA ASN A 67 -8.66 -16.29 12.98
C ASN A 67 -9.29 -15.07 13.68
N GLY A 68 -10.26 -14.44 13.02
CA GLY A 68 -11.02 -13.30 13.54
C GLY A 68 -10.15 -12.08 13.84
N VAL A 69 -9.07 -11.87 13.09
CA VAL A 69 -8.13 -10.76 13.34
C VAL A 69 -8.50 -9.50 12.57
N ALA A 70 -8.12 -8.36 13.15
CA ALA A 70 -8.27 -7.06 12.51
C ALA A 70 -7.26 -6.90 11.36
N TYR A 71 -7.66 -6.14 10.36
CA TYR A 71 -6.89 -5.90 9.15
C TYR A 71 -7.25 -4.54 8.56
N HIS A 72 -6.49 -4.15 7.54
CA HIS A 72 -6.84 -3.04 6.66
C HIS A 72 -6.37 -3.35 5.23
N ILE A 73 -7.08 -2.80 4.26
CA ILE A 73 -6.70 -2.81 2.85
C ILE A 73 -6.51 -1.36 2.42
N THR A 74 -5.34 -1.00 1.89
CA THR A 74 -5.12 0.31 1.27
C THR A 74 -5.70 0.30 -0.13
N VAL A 75 -6.67 1.18 -0.37
CA VAL A 75 -7.50 1.26 -1.59
C VAL A 75 -7.28 2.55 -2.38
N ASP A 76 -6.49 3.48 -1.84
CA ASP A 76 -6.27 4.80 -2.42
C ASP A 76 -4.77 5.05 -2.63
N TRP A 77 -4.41 5.40 -3.86
CA TRP A 77 -3.02 5.44 -4.32
C TRP A 77 -2.75 6.67 -5.16
N THR A 78 -1.60 7.32 -4.93
CA THR A 78 -1.16 8.43 -5.77
C THR A 78 -0.91 7.95 -7.21
N PRO A 79 -1.18 8.78 -8.24
CA PRO A 79 -1.19 8.33 -9.64
C PRO A 79 0.18 8.02 -10.26
N TYR A 80 1.29 8.52 -9.71
CA TYR A 80 2.60 8.42 -10.36
C TYR A 80 3.53 7.42 -9.69
N LEU A 81 3.67 7.52 -8.36
CA LEU A 81 4.58 6.68 -7.58
C LEU A 81 3.85 5.52 -6.89
N HIS A 82 2.53 5.41 -7.07
CA HIS A 82 1.68 4.43 -6.39
C HIS A 82 1.95 4.37 -4.87
N LEU A 83 2.07 5.55 -4.26
CA LEU A 83 2.18 5.71 -2.82
C LEU A 83 0.79 5.62 -2.18
N ALA A 84 0.70 5.01 -1.01
CA ALA A 84 -0.55 4.93 -0.26
C ALA A 84 -1.01 6.34 0.14
N GLU A 85 -2.25 6.72 -0.18
CA GLU A 85 -2.81 7.97 0.33
C GLU A 85 -3.18 7.82 1.82
N ILE A 86 -2.82 8.82 2.63
CA ILE A 86 -2.97 8.78 4.09
C ILE A 86 -3.99 9.83 4.54
N TRP A 87 -5.01 9.38 5.26
CA TRP A 87 -6.09 10.18 5.83
C TRP A 87 -6.13 10.04 7.37
N GLY A 88 -6.70 11.04 8.06
CA GLY A 88 -6.68 11.11 9.53
C GLY A 88 -7.36 9.94 10.27
N ALA A 89 -8.21 9.16 9.60
CA ALA A 89 -8.90 7.99 10.16
C ALA A 89 -8.20 6.65 9.86
N ASP A 90 -7.11 6.66 9.09
CA ASP A 90 -6.45 5.43 8.65
C ASP A 90 -5.68 4.76 9.79
N LYS A 91 -5.74 3.42 9.87
CA LYS A 91 -4.97 2.65 10.85
C LYS A 91 -3.56 2.43 10.34
N ASN A 92 -2.61 2.29 11.28
CA ASN A 92 -1.21 1.98 10.99
C ASN A 92 -0.55 2.95 10.00
N TRP A 93 -1.04 4.20 9.91
CA TRP A 93 -0.57 5.20 8.95
C TRP A 93 0.94 5.45 9.02
N TRP A 94 1.57 5.27 10.19
CA TRP A 94 3.02 5.42 10.35
C TRP A 94 3.82 4.40 9.52
N PHE A 95 3.30 3.19 9.29
CA PHE A 95 3.93 2.21 8.41
C PHE A 95 3.85 2.63 6.95
N HIS A 96 2.66 3.07 6.51
CA HIS A 96 2.43 3.53 5.14
C HIS A 96 3.28 4.77 4.84
N LEU A 97 3.36 5.72 5.78
CA LEU A 97 4.25 6.88 5.67
C LEU A 97 5.71 6.45 5.52
N THR A 98 6.18 5.53 6.36
CA THR A 98 7.57 5.05 6.30
C THR A 98 7.88 4.39 4.95
N GLN A 99 6.97 3.55 4.44
CA GLN A 99 7.14 2.91 3.13
C GLN A 99 7.14 3.95 2.01
N ASN A 100 6.19 4.88 2.02
CA ASN A 100 6.11 5.95 1.03
C ASN A 100 7.38 6.80 1.01
N LEU A 101 7.93 7.15 2.17
CA LEU A 101 9.19 7.90 2.27
C LEU A 101 10.37 7.13 1.66
N ARG A 102 10.44 5.81 1.85
CA ARG A 102 11.48 4.97 1.22
C ARG A 102 11.33 4.92 -0.29
N THR A 103 10.11 4.75 -0.80
CA THR A 103 9.83 4.76 -2.24
C THR A 103 10.20 6.11 -2.87
N ILE A 104 9.90 7.23 -2.20
CA ILE A 104 10.30 8.56 -2.64
C ILE A 104 11.83 8.68 -2.67
N ASP A 105 12.53 8.27 -1.60
CA ASP A 105 13.99 8.32 -1.53
C ASP A 105 14.65 7.51 -2.67
N GLU A 106 14.16 6.30 -2.91
CA GLU A 106 14.64 5.44 -4.00
C GLU A 106 14.38 6.04 -5.38
N PHE A 107 13.20 6.64 -5.60
CA PHE A 107 12.86 7.30 -6.86
C PHE A 107 13.73 8.53 -7.11
N LEU A 108 13.91 9.38 -6.10
CA LEU A 108 14.74 10.60 -6.21
C LEU A 108 16.22 10.26 -6.44
N ARG A 109 16.73 9.20 -5.79
CA ARG A 109 18.06 8.66 -6.06
C ARG A 109 18.19 8.17 -7.50
N ALA A 110 17.18 7.45 -8.02
CA ALA A 110 17.19 6.91 -9.37
C ALA A 110 17.03 7.99 -10.47
N ALA A 111 16.31 9.08 -10.18
CA ALA A 111 16.13 10.21 -11.08
C ALA A 111 17.40 11.07 -11.27
N ASP A 112 18.50 10.71 -10.60
CA ASP A 112 19.80 11.35 -10.69
C ASP A 112 19.78 12.87 -10.48
N ILE A 113 18.87 13.35 -9.63
CA ILE A 113 18.85 14.75 -9.18
C ILE A 113 20.13 15.06 -8.35
N TYR A 114 20.87 14.03 -7.94
CA TYR A 114 22.09 14.14 -7.14
C TYR A 114 23.41 14.01 -7.93
N SER A 115 23.43 13.51 -9.18
CA SER A 115 24.61 13.62 -10.04
C SER A 115 24.46 14.81 -11.00
N GLY A 116 25.11 15.91 -10.63
CA GLY A 116 25.01 17.16 -11.34
C GLY A 116 25.37 17.06 -12.82
N SER A 117 24.38 17.26 -13.70
CA SER A 117 24.48 18.07 -14.93
C SER A 117 23.13 18.14 -15.69
N GLY A 118 22.01 18.15 -14.96
CA GLY A 118 20.70 18.39 -15.57
C GLY A 118 20.44 19.88 -15.77
N THR A 119 20.42 20.36 -17.01
CA THR A 119 19.83 21.66 -17.33
C THR A 119 18.33 21.58 -17.10
N PHE A 120 17.83 22.18 -16.02
CA PHE A 120 16.38 22.37 -15.83
C PHE A 120 15.86 23.34 -16.89
N ASN A 121 15.39 22.83 -18.03
CA ASN A 121 14.63 23.62 -19.00
C ASN A 121 13.15 23.61 -18.61
N GLY A 122 12.85 24.13 -17.41
CA GLY A 122 11.50 24.54 -17.08
C GLY A 122 11.19 25.81 -17.85
N SER A 123 10.12 25.82 -18.64
CA SER A 123 9.71 26.96 -19.47
C SER A 123 9.27 28.20 -18.66
N THR A 124 9.69 28.33 -17.40
CA THR A 124 9.47 29.48 -16.53
C THR A 124 10.74 29.75 -15.72
N GLY A 125 11.75 30.27 -16.41
CA GLY A 125 12.76 31.24 -15.93
C GLY A 125 13.06 31.36 -14.44
N VAL A 126 13.65 30.34 -13.82
CA VAL A 126 14.37 30.52 -12.55
C VAL A 126 15.80 30.05 -12.73
N THR A 127 16.72 31.01 -12.83
CA THR A 127 18.16 30.78 -12.82
C THR A 127 18.66 30.88 -11.39
N ILE A 128 19.13 29.78 -10.80
CA ILE A 128 19.83 29.81 -9.51
C ILE A 128 21.32 29.83 -9.80
N ASN A 129 21.95 31.00 -9.61
CA ASN A 129 23.41 31.12 -9.54
C ASN A 129 23.86 30.72 -8.14
N ILE A 130 24.56 29.60 -8.03
CA ILE A 130 25.38 29.29 -6.86
C ILE A 130 26.80 29.68 -7.24
N GLY A 131 27.26 30.80 -6.65
CA GLY A 131 28.63 31.30 -6.79
C GLY A 131 29.64 30.51 -5.99
#